data_AF-A0A439SCP9-F1
#
_entry.id   AF-A0A439SCP9-F1
#
_cell.length_a   1.000
_cell.length_b   1.000
_cell.length_c   1.000
_cell.angle_alpha   90.00
_cell.angle_beta   90.00
_cell.angle_gamma   90.00
#
_symmetry.space_group_name_H-M   'P 1'
#
loop_
_entity.id
_entity.type
_entity.pdbx_description
1 polymer ?
#
loop_
_entity_poly.entity_id
_entity_poly.type
_entity_poly.pdbx_seq_one_letter_code
_entity_poly.pdbx_strand_id
1 'polypeptide(L)'
;MVARVRTVAFQGIEAVPVDVQVMIAPGKVNMHIVGLGDKAVAESRERVQAALHASGLSMPSKKVTVNLAPADLPKEGSHYDLPIALGLMAALGAIPGDMLAGYV
;
A
#
# COMPACT_ATOMS: atom_id res chain seq x y z
N MET A 1 -10.02 -4.28 10.37
CA MET A 1 -8.62 -4.14 10.82
C MET A 1 -7.85 -3.46 9.70
N VAL A 2 -6.94 -2.53 10.04
CA VAL A 2 -6.11 -1.79 9.07
C VAL A 2 -4.68 -2.22 9.31
N ALA A 3 -3.99 -2.68 8.26
CA ALA A 3 -2.55 -2.89 8.29
C ALA A 3 -1.85 -1.56 7.98
N ARG A 4 -0.77 -1.26 8.70
CA ARG A 4 0.02 -0.03 8.50
C ARG A 4 1.46 -0.37 8.18
N VAL A 5 2.01 0.23 7.14
CA VAL A 5 3.41 0.11 6.73
C VAL A 5 3.97 1.51 6.53
N ARG A 6 5.18 1.77 7.03
CA ARG A 6 5.84 3.06 6.83
C ARG A 6 6.63 3.06 5.54
N THR A 7 6.74 4.24 4.95
CA THR A 7 7.64 4.55 3.83
C THR A 7 7.93 6.05 3.83
N VAL A 8 8.46 6.58 2.73
CA VAL A 8 8.75 8.00 2.57
C VAL A 8 8.25 8.52 1.22
N ALA A 9 7.89 9.79 1.19
CA ALA A 9 7.79 10.60 -0.02
C ALA A 9 9.00 11.54 -0.09
N PHE A 10 9.32 11.99 -1.30
CA PHE A 10 10.40 12.98 -1.49
C PHE A 10 9.80 14.35 -1.75
N GLN A 11 10.24 15.34 -0.98
CA GLN A 11 9.96 16.75 -1.22
C GLN A 11 11.29 17.46 -1.48
N GLY A 12 11.67 17.59 -2.75
CA GLY A 12 13.02 17.99 -3.12
C GLY A 12 14.05 16.96 -2.64
N ILE A 13 14.90 17.37 -1.70
CA ILE A 13 15.92 16.50 -1.08
C ILE A 13 15.46 15.88 0.25
N GLU A 14 14.30 16.29 0.76
CA GLU A 14 13.80 15.84 2.05
C GLU A 14 12.97 14.56 1.90
N ALA A 15 13.23 13.59 2.78
CA ALA A 15 12.40 12.39 2.91
C ALA A 15 11.32 12.65 3.97
N VAL A 16 10.07 12.75 3.53
CA VAL A 16 8.91 12.99 4.40
C VAL A 16 8.23 11.66 4.71
N PRO A 17 8.03 11.30 5.99
CA PRO A 17 7.37 10.04 6.35
C PRO A 17 5.97 9.91 5.75
N VAL A 18 5.67 8.71 5.24
CA VAL A 18 4.34 8.34 4.72
C VAL A 18 3.88 7.05 5.38
N ASP A 19 2.64 7.06 5.88
CA ASP A 19 1.94 5.86 6.34
C ASP A 19 1.11 5.29 5.19
N VAL A 20 1.41 4.06 4.79
CA VAL A 20 0.60 3.24 3.89
C VAL A 20 -0.36 2.41 4.74
N GLN A 21 -1.65 2.73 4.63
CA GLN A 21 -2.71 2.09 5.40
C GLN A 21 -3.56 1.24 4.47
N VAL A 22 -3.56 -0.08 4.69
CA VAL A 22 -4.32 -1.04 3.89
C VAL A 22 -5.51 -1.55 4.69
N MET A 23 -6.70 -1.34 4.14
CA MET A 23 -7.96 -1.80 4.72
C MET A 23 -8.67 -2.75 3.76
N ILE A 24 -9.05 -3.93 4.27
CA ILE A 24 -9.92 -4.88 3.58
C ILE A 24 -11.31 -4.82 4.22
N ALA A 25 -12.33 -4.47 3.45
CA ALA A 25 -13.71 -4.29 3.92
C ALA A 25 -14.72 -4.99 2.99
N PRO A 26 -15.92 -5.35 3.48
CA PRO A 26 -16.99 -5.81 2.62
C PRO A 26 -17.33 -4.77 1.53
N GLY A 27 -17.71 -5.23 0.34
CA GLY A 27 -18.08 -4.37 -0.78
C GLY A 27 -17.69 -4.94 -2.14
N LYS A 28 -17.89 -4.15 -3.20
CA LYS A 28 -17.49 -4.51 -4.57
C LYS A 28 -15.99 -4.81 -4.62
N VAL A 29 -15.62 -5.94 -5.24
CA VAL A 29 -14.22 -6.34 -5.43
C VAL A 29 -13.50 -5.29 -6.28
N ASN A 30 -12.64 -4.51 -5.63
CA ASN A 30 -11.79 -3.51 -6.24
C ASN A 30 -10.67 -3.13 -5.27
N MET A 31 -9.64 -2.50 -5.81
CA MET A 31 -8.55 -1.89 -5.04
C MET A 31 -8.47 -0.42 -5.41
N HIS A 32 -8.54 0.45 -4.41
CA HIS A 32 -8.41 1.90 -4.58
C HIS A 32 -7.18 2.40 -3.84
N ILE A 33 -6.42 3.29 -4.46
CA ILE A 33 -5.29 3.98 -3.85
C ILE A 33 -5.67 5.47 -3.77
N VAL A 34 -5.58 6.06 -2.58
CA VAL A 34 -5.92 7.46 -2.30
C VAL A 34 -4.81 8.15 -1.51
N GLY A 35 -4.76 9.48 -1.59
CA GLY A 35 -3.74 10.30 -0.93
C GLY A 35 -2.82 11.03 -1.90
N LEU A 36 -3.38 11.62 -2.97
CA LEU A 36 -2.65 12.47 -3.93
C LEU A 36 -1.45 11.77 -4.62
N GLY A 37 -1.66 10.53 -5.06
CA GLY A 37 -0.70 9.79 -5.88
C GLY A 37 -0.72 10.20 -7.36
N ASP A 38 0.43 10.16 -8.00
CA ASP A 38 0.57 10.30 -9.45
C ASP A 38 0.11 9.04 -10.22
N LYS A 39 0.33 9.04 -11.53
CA LYS A 39 -0.01 7.89 -12.37
C LYS A 39 0.79 6.63 -11.99
N ALA A 40 2.06 6.77 -11.65
CA ALA A 40 2.90 5.64 -11.26
C ALA A 40 2.37 4.97 -9.99
N VAL A 41 1.94 5.75 -9.00
CA VAL A 41 1.27 5.28 -7.78
C VAL A 41 -0.07 4.60 -8.11
N ALA A 42 -0.86 5.14 -9.04
CA ALA A 42 -2.11 4.50 -9.44
C ALA A 42 -1.87 3.13 -10.11
N GLU A 43 -0.82 3.01 -10.93
CA GLU A 43 -0.40 1.76 -11.56
C GLU A 43 0.18 0.73 -10.56
N SER A 44 0.52 1.14 -9.33
CA SER A 44 0.92 0.21 -8.26
C SER A 44 -0.12 -0.87 -8.02
N ARG A 45 -1.40 -0.59 -8.26
CA ARG A 45 -2.47 -1.61 -8.17
C ARG A 45 -2.16 -2.84 -9.02
N GLU A 46 -1.75 -2.64 -10.26
CA GLU A 46 -1.52 -3.72 -11.23
C GLU A 46 -0.21 -4.46 -10.90
N ARG A 47 0.84 -3.71 -10.54
CA ARG A 47 2.14 -4.28 -10.16
C ARG A 47 2.08 -5.07 -8.86
N VAL A 48 1.37 -4.57 -7.85
CA VAL A 48 1.16 -5.27 -6.56
C VAL A 48 0.32 -6.53 -6.77
N GLN A 49 -0.73 -6.47 -7.59
CA GLN A 49 -1.53 -7.65 -7.91
C GLN A 49 -0.67 -8.74 -8.58
N ALA A 50 0.16 -8.36 -9.56
CA ALA A 50 1.08 -9.29 -10.22
C ALA A 50 2.11 -9.87 -9.24
N ALA A 51 2.68 -9.05 -8.36
CA ALA A 51 3.66 -9.47 -7.37
C ALA A 51 3.08 -10.45 -6.34
N LEU A 52 1.86 -10.20 -5.85
CA LEU A 52 1.16 -11.15 -4.97
C LEU A 52 0.91 -12.48 -5.67
N HIS A 53 0.46 -12.45 -6.93
CA HIS A 53 0.23 -13.67 -7.70
C HIS A 53 1.52 -14.46 -7.90
N ALA A 54 2.61 -13.81 -8.27
CA ALA A 54 3.94 -14.42 -8.40
C ALA A 54 4.45 -15.01 -7.08
N SER A 55 3.99 -14.47 -5.95
CA SER A 55 4.31 -14.96 -4.60
C SER A 55 3.39 -16.09 -4.12
N GLY A 56 2.51 -16.61 -4.98
CA GLY A 56 1.55 -17.67 -4.63
C GLY A 56 0.34 -17.18 -3.81
N LEU A 57 0.13 -15.87 -3.72
CA LEU A 57 -1.00 -15.26 -3.03
C LEU A 57 -2.07 -14.79 -4.03
N SER A 58 -3.30 -14.63 -3.55
CA SER A 58 -4.41 -14.08 -4.33
C SER A 58 -4.88 -12.76 -3.76
N MET A 59 -5.44 -11.92 -4.63
CA MET A 59 -6.14 -10.72 -4.18
C MET A 59 -7.41 -11.12 -3.39
N PRO A 60 -7.75 -10.41 -2.30
CA PRO A 60 -8.97 -10.69 -1.57
C PRO A 60 -10.21 -10.43 -2.44
N SER A 61 -11.23 -11.26 -2.30
CA SER A 61 -12.56 -11.09 -2.91
C SER A 61 -13.42 -10.03 -2.19
N LYS A 62 -12.78 -8.95 -1.75
CA LYS A 62 -13.36 -7.86 -0.95
C LYS A 62 -12.87 -6.51 -1.48
N LYS A 63 -13.47 -5.42 -1.01
CA LYS A 63 -12.96 -4.07 -1.29
C LYS A 63 -11.65 -3.86 -0.54
N VAL A 64 -10.62 -3.42 -1.27
CA VAL A 64 -9.33 -2.99 -0.73
C VAL A 64 -9.22 -1.48 -0.88
N THR A 65 -8.83 -0.80 0.19
CA THR A 65 -8.51 0.63 0.17
C THR A 65 -7.13 0.83 0.75
N VAL A 66 -6.27 1.47 -0.04
CA VAL A 66 -4.93 1.88 0.32
C VAL A 66 -4.95 3.39 0.49
N ASN A 67 -4.68 3.86 1.70
CA ASN A 67 -4.58 5.28 1.99
C ASN A 67 -3.10 5.63 2.24
N LEU A 68 -2.60 6.63 1.50
CA LEU A 68 -1.26 7.17 1.66
C LEU A 68 -1.35 8.48 2.47
N ALA A 69 -0.96 8.43 3.74
CA ALA A 69 -0.99 9.60 4.62
C ALA A 69 0.42 10.21 4.78
N PRO A 70 0.59 11.54 4.77
CA PRO A 70 -0.47 12.56 4.78
C PRO A 70 -1.01 12.84 3.37
N ALA A 71 -2.31 13.16 3.26
CA ALA A 71 -3.05 13.21 2.00
C ALA A 71 -2.87 14.50 1.18
N ASP A 72 -2.30 15.54 1.79
CA ASP A 72 -1.98 16.84 1.21
C ASP A 72 -0.59 16.89 0.56
N LEU A 73 0.24 15.89 0.81
CA LEU A 73 1.57 15.76 0.22
C LEU A 73 1.48 14.92 -1.08
N PRO A 74 1.95 15.39 -2.24
CA PRO A 74 2.02 14.57 -3.45
C PRO A 74 2.86 13.31 -3.26
N LYS A 75 2.43 12.18 -3.82
CA LYS A 75 3.21 10.94 -3.88
C LYS A 75 3.51 10.57 -5.32
N GLU A 76 4.80 10.53 -5.65
CA GLU A 76 5.27 10.27 -7.00
C GLU A 76 6.17 9.04 -7.06
N GLY A 77 6.11 8.31 -8.18
CA GLY A 77 6.97 7.15 -8.41
C GLY A 77 6.40 5.82 -7.90
N SER A 78 7.15 4.75 -8.15
CA SER A 78 6.72 3.36 -7.94
C SER A 78 7.19 2.73 -6.62
N HIS A 79 7.98 3.43 -5.80
CA HIS A 79 8.53 2.86 -4.56
C HIS A 79 7.45 2.50 -3.52
N TYR A 80 6.23 3.01 -3.68
CA TYR A 80 5.07 2.62 -2.88
C TYR A 80 4.58 1.18 -3.15
N ASP A 81 5.02 0.53 -4.23
CA ASP A 81 4.61 -0.85 -4.56
C ASP A 81 4.91 -1.81 -3.40
N LEU A 82 6.11 -1.74 -2.83
CA LEU A 82 6.55 -2.61 -1.74
C LEU A 82 5.72 -2.43 -0.45
N PRO A 83 5.60 -1.22 0.13
CA PRO A 83 4.82 -1.04 1.36
C PRO A 83 3.33 -1.33 1.14
N ILE A 84 2.78 -1.12 -0.06
CA ILE A 84 1.40 -1.53 -0.38
C ILE A 84 1.27 -3.05 -0.37
N ALA A 85 2.19 -3.78 -1.03
CA ALA A 85 2.17 -5.24 -1.06
C ALA A 85 2.32 -5.83 0.35
N LEU A 86 3.25 -5.31 1.17
CA LEU A 86 3.43 -5.72 2.56
C LEU A 86 2.19 -5.46 3.41
N GLY A 87 1.57 -4.29 3.25
CA GLY A 87 0.33 -3.95 3.96
C GLY A 87 -0.81 -4.88 3.58
N LEU A 88 -0.90 -5.28 2.31
CA LEU A 88 -1.91 -6.23 1.85
C LEU A 88 -1.62 -7.65 2.37
N MET A 89 -0.37 -8.10 2.35
CA MET A 89 0.03 -9.39 2.95
C MET A 89 -0.29 -9.44 4.44
N ALA A 90 0.01 -8.37 5.19
CA ALA A 90 -0.32 -8.28 6.61
C ALA A 90 -1.83 -8.27 6.86
N ALA A 91 -2.60 -7.51 6.06
CA ALA A 91 -4.05 -7.48 6.16
C ALA A 91 -4.73 -8.82 5.80
N LEU A 92 -4.08 -9.62 4.94
CA LEU A 92 -4.48 -10.98 4.61
C LEU A 92 -4.04 -12.03 5.65
N GLY A 93 -3.18 -11.66 6.60
CA GLY A 93 -2.58 -12.57 7.57
C GLY A 93 -1.47 -13.47 6.98
N ALA A 94 -0.96 -13.14 5.79
CA ALA A 94 0.14 -13.87 5.15
C ALA A 94 1.49 -13.62 5.84
N ILE A 95 1.63 -12.45 6.49
CA ILE A 95 2.78 -12.11 7.34
C ILE A 95 2.31 -11.47 8.65
N PRO A 96 3.08 -11.60 9.75
CA PRO A 96 2.82 -10.88 10.99
C PRO A 96 3.03 -9.37 10.80
N GLY A 97 2.00 -8.57 11.11
CA GLY A 97 2.05 -7.11 10.88
C GLY A 97 3.00 -6.35 11.81
N ASP A 98 3.28 -6.90 12.99
CA ASP A 98 4.24 -6.36 13.97
C ASP A 98 5.69 -6.38 13.45
N MET A 99 6.05 -7.34 12.59
CA MET A 99 7.37 -7.36 11.93
C MET A 99 7.61 -6.12 11.06
N LEU A 100 6.56 -5.48 10.56
CA LEU A 100 6.68 -4.28 9.72
C LEU A 100 6.99 -3.01 10.53
N ALA A 101 6.76 -3.02 11.85
CA ALA A 101 6.97 -1.86 12.71
C ALA A 101 8.46 -1.51 12.91
N GLY A 102 9.38 -2.43 12.57
CA GLY A 102 10.83 -2.20 12.62
C GLY A 102 11.43 -1.47 11.41
N TYR A 103 10.65 -1.30 10.33
CA TYR A 103 11.15 -0.82 9.04
C TYR A 103 10.56 0.54 8.62
N VAL A 104 11.26 1.19 7.69
CA VAL A 104 10.89 2.42 6.98
C VAL A 104 11.28 2.25 5.52
#